data_AF-A0A7J8GYD1-F1
#
_entry.id   AF-A0A7J8GYD1-F1
#
_cell.length_a   1.000
_cell.length_b   1.000
_cell.length_c   1.000
_cell.angle_alpha   90.00
_cell.angle_beta   90.00
_cell.angle_gamma   90.00
#
_symmetry.space_group_name_H-M   'P 1'
#
loop_
_entity.id
_entity.type
_entity.pdbx_description
1 polymer ?
#
loop_
_entity_poly.entity_id
_entity_poly.type
_entity_poly.pdbx_seq_one_letter_code
_entity_poly.pdbx_strand_id
1 'polypeptide(L)'
;MPMRRLRSLLATPGKLRFMCAQLPSPVLDSISIIDTPGILSGEKQRISRGYDFAAVLEWFAERVDRIILLFDAHKLDISDEFSEVIKALKNHEDKIRVVLNKADQIETQQLMRVYGALMWSLGKIINTPEVVRVYIGSFWSHPLLIPDNRKLFEAEEQDLFKDIQSLPRNAALRKLNDLIKRARLAKVHAYIISSLKKEMPNVFGKESKKKELVNNLGEIYAKIEREHQISAGDFPSLRKMQELLQTQDFSKFQALKPKLLDTVDDMLANDIARLMVMVRQEESLMPSQAVKGGAFDGTMNGPFGHGYGEGAGEGIDDIEWVVGKDKPTYDEIFYTLSPVNGKITGANAKKEMVKSKLPNTVLGKIWKLADVDKDGLLDDEEFALANHLIKVKLEGHELPTDLPPHLIPPSKRRLE
;
A
#
# COMPACT_ATOMS: atom_id res chain seq x y z
N MET A 1 12.43 -20.96 18.53
CA MET A 1 13.72 -20.45 18.00
C MET A 1 13.67 -19.06 17.33
N PRO A 2 12.67 -18.65 16.51
CA PRO A 2 12.74 -17.40 15.74
C PRO A 2 12.75 -16.11 16.59
N MET A 3 11.97 -16.07 17.67
CA MET A 3 11.95 -14.96 18.63
C MET A 3 13.29 -14.72 19.35
N ARG A 4 14.20 -15.71 19.42
CA ARG A 4 15.52 -15.52 20.06
C ARG A 4 16.42 -14.61 19.23
N ARG A 5 16.36 -14.73 17.89
CA ARG A 5 17.13 -13.90 16.96
C ARG A 5 16.57 -12.48 16.87
N LEU A 6 15.25 -12.32 16.85
CA LEU A 6 14.63 -11.01 16.93
C LEU A 6 14.96 -10.34 18.28
N ARG A 7 14.89 -11.09 19.38
CA ARG A 7 15.33 -10.59 20.69
C ARG A 7 16.79 -10.18 20.68
N SER A 8 17.71 -10.93 20.07
CA SER A 8 19.12 -10.51 19.99
C SER A 8 19.33 -9.27 19.12
N LEU A 9 18.53 -9.08 18.07
CA LEU A 9 18.59 -7.87 17.23
C LEU A 9 18.00 -6.65 17.93
N LEU A 10 16.98 -6.83 18.78
CA LEU A 10 16.31 -5.76 19.53
C LEU A 10 16.89 -5.56 20.95
N ALA A 11 17.82 -6.41 21.38
CA ALA A 11 18.34 -6.38 22.75
C ALA A 11 19.47 -5.37 22.89
N THR A 12 19.18 -4.29 23.61
CA THR A 12 20.14 -3.65 24.52
C THR A 12 19.93 -4.20 25.93
N PRO A 13 20.92 -4.08 26.84
CA PRO A 13 20.73 -4.53 28.22
C PRO A 13 19.47 -3.89 28.85
N GLY A 14 18.47 -4.72 29.15
CA GLY A 14 17.33 -4.36 30.01
C GLY A 14 16.08 -3.72 29.37
N LYS A 15 15.98 -3.51 28.04
CA LYS A 15 14.75 -2.97 27.41
C LYS A 15 14.40 -3.64 26.08
N LEU A 16 13.27 -4.35 26.01
CA LEU A 16 12.69 -4.83 24.75
C LEU A 16 11.83 -3.70 24.15
N ARG A 17 12.26 -3.12 23.03
CA ARG A 17 11.52 -2.05 22.32
C ARG A 17 10.52 -2.65 21.32
N PHE A 18 9.60 -3.48 21.81
CA PHE A 18 8.58 -4.14 21.01
C PHE A 18 7.29 -4.26 21.83
N MET A 19 6.17 -3.81 21.26
CA MET A 19 4.85 -3.84 21.90
C MET A 19 3.87 -4.58 20.99
N CYS A 20 2.88 -5.24 21.59
CA CYS A 20 1.78 -5.86 20.89
C CYS A 20 0.49 -5.19 21.34
N ALA A 21 -0.19 -4.50 20.42
CA ALA A 21 -1.53 -4.02 20.63
C ALA A 21 -2.52 -5.05 20.08
N GLN A 22 -3.58 -5.32 20.84
CA GLN A 22 -4.65 -6.24 20.44
C GLN A 22 -5.98 -5.50 20.59
N LEU A 23 -6.82 -5.60 19.56
CA LEU A 23 -8.17 -5.06 19.59
C LEU A 23 -9.09 -5.94 18.71
N PRO A 24 -10.39 -6.04 19.04
CA PRO A 24 -11.35 -6.70 18.17
C PRO A 24 -11.56 -5.86 16.91
N SER A 25 -11.15 -6.40 15.75
CA SER A 25 -11.32 -5.75 14.46
C SER A 25 -11.39 -6.81 13.34
N PRO A 26 -12.38 -6.77 12.45
CA PRO A 26 -12.48 -7.73 11.34
C PRO A 26 -11.25 -7.71 10.41
N VAL A 27 -10.56 -6.57 10.33
CA VAL A 27 -9.30 -6.44 9.59
C VAL A 27 -8.23 -7.33 10.23
N LEU A 28 -8.16 -7.32 11.56
CA LEU A 28 -7.15 -8.04 12.34
C LEU A 28 -7.42 -9.55 12.41
N ASP A 29 -8.64 -9.99 12.09
CA ASP A 29 -8.95 -11.42 11.90
C ASP A 29 -8.27 -11.98 10.63
N SER A 30 -7.97 -11.11 9.66
CA SER A 30 -7.43 -11.50 8.36
C SER A 30 -5.93 -11.24 8.23
N ILE A 31 -5.44 -10.13 8.81
CA ILE A 31 -4.04 -9.70 8.71
C ILE A 31 -3.54 -9.11 10.04
N SER A 32 -2.22 -9.11 10.24
CA SER A 32 -1.59 -8.36 11.33
C SER A 32 -0.71 -7.27 10.75
N ILE A 33 -0.74 -6.08 11.37
CA ILE A 33 0.05 -4.92 10.94
C ILE A 33 1.20 -4.72 11.93
N ILE A 34 2.39 -4.49 11.40
CA ILE A 34 3.58 -4.16 12.19
C ILE A 34 3.93 -2.72 11.89
N ASP A 35 3.69 -1.86 12.88
CA ASP A 35 4.15 -0.47 12.82
C ASP A 35 5.61 -0.37 13.28
N THR A 36 6.40 0.45 12.60
CA THR A 36 7.85 0.57 12.84
C THR A 36 8.21 1.98 13.28
N PRO A 37 9.24 2.15 14.13
CA PRO A 37 9.75 3.49 14.45
C PRO A 37 10.12 4.25 13.18
N GLY A 38 9.82 5.55 13.15
CA GLY A 38 10.16 6.41 12.01
C GLY A 38 11.65 6.33 11.63
N ILE A 39 11.90 6.43 10.32
CA ILE A 39 13.27 6.51 9.79
C ILE A 39 13.78 7.93 10.07
N LEU A 40 14.97 8.03 10.64
CA LEU A 40 15.54 9.29 11.10
C LEU A 40 16.21 9.97 9.91
N SER A 41 16.09 11.30 9.84
CA SER A 41 16.85 12.13 8.92
C SER A 41 18.08 12.67 9.65
N GLY A 42 19.27 12.32 9.15
CA GLY A 42 20.56 12.83 9.64
C GLY A 42 21.38 11.88 10.53
N GLU A 43 22.69 11.97 10.36
CA GLU A 43 23.70 11.04 10.89
C GLU A 43 23.76 10.97 12.43
N LYS A 44 23.50 12.09 13.12
CA LYS A 44 23.53 12.18 14.61
C LYS A 44 22.42 11.37 15.28
N GLN A 45 21.28 11.17 14.62
CA GLN A 45 20.14 10.45 15.17
C GLN A 45 20.30 8.92 15.05
N ARG A 46 21.03 8.45 14.03
CA ARG A 46 21.31 7.03 13.77
C ARG A 46 22.05 6.34 14.91
N ILE A 47 23.04 7.01 15.51
CA ILE A 47 23.84 6.50 16.63
C ILE A 47 22.98 6.29 17.91
N SER A 48 21.81 6.93 18.00
CA SER A 48 20.96 6.91 19.19
C SER A 48 20.05 5.68 19.32
N ARG A 49 19.83 4.91 18.24
CA ARG A 49 18.87 3.78 18.27
C ARG A 49 19.29 2.70 19.27
N GLY A 50 20.59 2.42 19.38
CA GLY A 50 21.13 1.37 20.25
C GLY A 50 20.91 -0.05 19.73
N TYR A 51 20.42 -0.22 18.50
CA TYR A 51 20.27 -1.51 17.83
C TYR A 51 20.39 -1.32 16.31
N ASP A 52 20.67 -2.41 15.60
CA ASP A 52 20.78 -2.41 14.14
C ASP A 52 19.38 -2.42 13.50
N PHE A 53 18.90 -1.24 13.11
CA PHE A 53 17.57 -1.07 12.55
C PHE A 53 17.42 -1.73 11.17
N ALA A 54 18.44 -1.64 10.32
CA ALA A 54 18.42 -2.25 9.00
C ALA A 54 18.35 -3.79 9.09
N ALA A 55 19.12 -4.39 10.00
CA ALA A 55 19.08 -5.84 10.23
C ALA A 55 17.73 -6.32 10.80
N VAL A 56 17.06 -5.50 11.62
CA VAL A 56 15.69 -5.81 12.10
C VAL A 56 14.69 -5.81 10.94
N LEU A 57 14.77 -4.82 10.03
CA LEU A 57 13.89 -4.75 8.87
C LEU A 57 14.18 -5.87 7.85
N GLU A 58 15.45 -6.23 7.63
CA GLU A 58 15.84 -7.44 6.86
C GLU A 58 15.18 -8.68 7.46
N TRP A 59 15.19 -8.83 8.79
CA TRP A 59 14.54 -9.95 9.47
C TRP A 59 13.02 -9.97 9.27
N PHE A 60 12.35 -8.81 9.25
CA PHE A 60 10.93 -8.75 8.93
C PHE A 60 10.66 -9.05 7.45
N ALA A 61 11.47 -8.53 6.52
CA ALA A 61 11.32 -8.74 5.08
C ALA A 61 11.28 -10.22 4.67
N GLU A 62 12.07 -11.06 5.35
CA GLU A 62 12.06 -12.52 5.19
C GLU A 62 10.72 -13.18 5.56
N ARG A 63 9.83 -12.51 6.29
CA ARG A 63 8.66 -13.10 6.96
C ARG A 63 7.35 -12.41 6.67
N VAL A 64 7.37 -11.13 6.32
CA VAL A 64 6.16 -10.38 6.01
C VAL A 64 5.68 -10.68 4.60
N ASP A 65 4.37 -10.47 4.43
CA ASP A 65 3.66 -10.63 3.17
C ASP A 65 3.84 -9.43 2.23
N ARG A 66 3.95 -8.23 2.82
CA ARG A 66 3.95 -6.93 2.15
C ARG A 66 4.75 -5.91 2.97
N ILE A 67 5.47 -5.02 2.29
CA ILE A 67 6.24 -3.92 2.90
C ILE A 67 5.74 -2.61 2.30
N ILE A 68 5.25 -1.70 3.13
CA ILE A 68 4.77 -0.39 2.70
C ILE A 68 5.82 0.67 3.08
N LEU A 69 6.40 1.32 2.07
CA LEU A 69 7.32 2.45 2.25
C LEU A 69 6.53 3.75 2.06
N LEU A 70 6.37 4.53 3.13
CA LEU A 70 5.65 5.79 3.12
C LEU A 70 6.62 6.96 2.86
N PHE A 71 6.27 7.83 1.91
CA PHE A 71 6.91 9.11 1.67
C PHE A 71 5.90 10.24 1.80
N ASP A 72 6.33 11.38 2.33
CA ASP A 72 5.50 12.59 2.43
C ASP A 72 5.71 13.45 1.18
N ALA A 73 4.66 13.74 0.42
CA ALA A 73 4.75 14.52 -0.81
C ALA A 73 5.18 15.97 -0.56
N HIS A 74 4.85 16.53 0.61
CA HIS A 74 5.22 17.89 0.98
C HIS A 74 6.68 17.98 1.44
N LYS A 75 7.21 16.92 2.06
CA LYS A 75 8.58 16.85 2.60
C LYS A 75 9.32 15.61 2.12
N LEU A 76 9.47 15.47 0.81
CA LEU A 76 10.19 14.34 0.24
C LEU A 76 11.68 14.41 0.64
N ASP A 77 12.10 13.47 1.47
CA ASP A 77 13.50 13.26 1.85
C ASP A 77 13.81 11.76 1.86
N ILE A 78 14.91 11.39 1.20
CA ILE A 78 15.43 10.02 1.20
C ILE A 78 16.79 10.09 1.89
N SER A 79 16.78 9.93 3.21
CA SER A 79 17.98 9.97 4.02
C SER A 79 18.90 8.78 3.73
N ASP A 80 20.16 8.88 4.18
CA ASP A 80 21.12 7.77 4.10
C ASP A 80 20.64 6.53 4.87
N GLU A 81 19.97 6.71 6.02
CA GLU A 81 19.38 5.61 6.79
C GLU A 81 18.25 4.95 6.00
N PHE A 82 17.40 5.74 5.33
CA PHE A 82 16.35 5.20 4.46
C PHE A 82 16.95 4.41 3.30
N SER A 83 17.99 4.94 2.66
CA SER A 83 18.71 4.27 1.58
C SER A 83 19.34 2.95 2.03
N GLU A 84 19.89 2.89 3.25
CA GLU A 84 20.40 1.66 3.85
C GLU A 84 19.29 0.64 4.10
N VAL A 85 18.14 1.09 4.61
CA VAL A 85 16.97 0.24 4.80
C VAL A 85 16.50 -0.36 3.49
N ILE A 86 16.32 0.44 2.43
CA ILE A 86 15.92 -0.08 1.11
C ILE A 86 16.95 -1.12 0.61
N LYS A 87 18.25 -0.87 0.78
CA LYS A 87 19.30 -1.84 0.42
C LYS A 87 19.23 -3.13 1.23
N ALA A 88 18.82 -3.07 2.49
CA ALA A 88 18.61 -4.24 3.34
C ALA A 88 17.37 -5.06 2.91
N LEU A 89 16.45 -4.46 2.17
CA LEU A 89 15.28 -5.13 1.57
C LEU A 89 15.58 -5.80 0.21
N LYS A 90 16.85 -5.83 -0.21
CA LYS A 90 17.27 -6.51 -1.44
C LYS A 90 16.78 -7.96 -1.46
N ASN A 91 16.36 -8.44 -2.63
CA ASN A 91 15.73 -9.75 -2.90
C ASN A 91 14.28 -9.90 -2.39
N HIS A 92 13.71 -8.83 -1.83
CA HIS A 92 12.33 -8.74 -1.38
C HIS A 92 11.58 -7.59 -2.07
N GLU A 93 12.07 -7.12 -3.21
CA GLU A 93 11.51 -5.99 -3.98
C GLU A 93 10.07 -6.27 -4.41
N ASP A 94 9.72 -7.53 -4.68
CA ASP A 94 8.37 -7.97 -5.03
C ASP A 94 7.32 -7.71 -3.92
N LYS A 95 7.79 -7.64 -2.67
CA LYS A 95 6.98 -7.34 -1.49
C LYS A 95 6.80 -5.85 -1.26
N ILE A 96 7.57 -4.98 -1.91
CA ILE A 96 7.56 -3.54 -1.67
C ILE A 96 6.38 -2.88 -2.40
N ARG A 97 5.70 -1.99 -1.68
CA ARG A 97 4.79 -0.98 -2.23
C ARG A 97 5.20 0.36 -1.68
N VAL A 98 5.28 1.35 -2.56
CA VAL A 98 5.62 2.72 -2.16
C VAL A 98 4.33 3.50 -2.10
N VAL A 99 4.17 4.36 -1.11
CA VAL A 99 3.03 5.26 -0.98
C VAL A 99 3.56 6.67 -0.86
N LEU A 100 3.19 7.52 -1.81
CA LEU A 100 3.43 8.95 -1.76
C LEU A 100 2.21 9.61 -1.10
N ASN A 101 2.29 9.74 0.22
CA ASN A 101 1.23 10.20 1.09
C ASN A 101 1.17 11.74 1.15
N LYS A 102 0.03 12.29 1.59
CA LYS A 102 -0.24 13.74 1.71
C LYS A 102 -0.09 14.49 0.38
N ALA A 103 -0.43 13.81 -0.72
CA ALA A 103 -0.34 14.37 -2.07
C ALA A 103 -1.31 15.55 -2.28
N ASP A 104 -2.38 15.64 -1.48
CA ASP A 104 -3.36 16.73 -1.48
C ASP A 104 -2.81 18.06 -0.94
N GLN A 105 -1.60 18.09 -0.36
CA GLN A 105 -1.00 19.30 0.22
C GLN A 105 -0.20 20.13 -0.80
N ILE A 106 -0.08 19.64 -2.04
CA ILE A 106 0.72 20.28 -3.09
C ILE A 106 -0.07 20.29 -4.41
N GLU A 107 0.18 21.31 -5.23
CA GLU A 107 -0.46 21.44 -6.55
C GLU A 107 -0.01 20.34 -7.52
N THR A 108 -0.83 20.05 -8.52
CA THR A 108 -0.61 19.00 -9.54
C THR A 108 0.78 19.06 -10.18
N GLN A 109 1.27 20.25 -10.54
CA GLN A 109 2.60 20.38 -11.15
C GLN A 109 3.73 20.03 -10.17
N GLN A 110 3.59 20.44 -8.91
CA GLN A 110 4.55 20.11 -7.87
C GLN A 110 4.52 18.61 -7.55
N LEU A 111 3.34 18.01 -7.52
CA LEU A 111 3.16 16.57 -7.34
C LEU A 111 3.92 15.76 -8.40
N MET A 112 3.82 16.15 -9.68
CA MET A 112 4.57 15.49 -10.75
C MET A 112 6.09 15.61 -10.59
N ARG A 113 6.58 16.75 -10.10
CA ARG A 113 8.02 16.94 -9.82
C ARG A 113 8.49 16.07 -8.65
N VAL A 114 7.71 16.02 -7.57
CA VAL A 114 8.00 15.20 -6.38
C VAL A 114 7.98 13.71 -6.74
N TYR A 115 6.96 13.27 -7.48
CA TYR A 115 6.86 11.90 -7.98
C TYR A 115 8.07 11.53 -8.85
N GLY A 116 8.46 12.40 -9.80
CA GLY A 116 9.64 12.18 -10.62
C GLY A 116 10.94 12.09 -9.81
N ALA A 117 11.11 12.95 -8.80
CA ALA A 117 12.27 12.94 -7.92
C ALA A 117 12.33 11.65 -7.07
N LEU A 118 11.18 11.19 -6.54
CA LEU A 118 11.07 9.93 -5.81
C LEU A 118 11.48 8.75 -6.70
N MET A 119 10.90 8.63 -7.90
CA MET A 119 11.19 7.54 -8.83
C MET A 119 12.66 7.52 -9.25
N TRP A 120 13.23 8.68 -9.53
CA TRP A 120 14.66 8.82 -9.86
C TRP A 120 15.55 8.32 -8.72
N SER A 121 15.20 8.66 -7.48
CA SER A 121 15.97 8.29 -6.30
C SER A 121 15.83 6.80 -5.98
N LEU A 122 14.61 6.26 -6.06
CA LEU A 122 14.35 4.83 -5.91
C LEU A 122 15.09 4.02 -6.98
N GLY A 123 15.10 4.45 -8.24
CA GLY A 123 15.81 3.77 -9.32
C GLY A 123 17.33 3.71 -9.14
N LYS A 124 17.92 4.65 -8.37
CA LYS A 124 19.35 4.59 -8.00
C LYS A 124 19.64 3.61 -6.88
N ILE A 125 18.67 3.35 -6.00
CA ILE A 125 18.85 2.54 -4.79
C ILE A 125 18.40 1.09 -5.05
N ILE A 126 17.22 0.92 -5.64
CA ILE A 126 16.63 -0.35 -6.03
C ILE A 126 17.20 -0.69 -7.42
N ASN A 127 18.31 -1.43 -7.41
CA ASN A 127 19.03 -1.80 -8.62
C ASN A 127 18.36 -3.02 -9.31
N THR A 128 17.09 -2.86 -9.67
CA THR A 128 16.32 -3.85 -10.44
C THR A 128 15.76 -3.19 -11.71
N PRO A 129 15.63 -3.94 -12.83
CA PRO A 129 15.01 -3.42 -14.04
C PRO A 129 13.49 -3.17 -13.85
N GLU A 130 12.88 -3.82 -12.86
CA GLU A 130 11.47 -3.68 -12.53
C GLU A 130 11.21 -2.38 -11.74
N VAL A 131 10.20 -1.63 -12.18
CA VAL A 131 9.79 -0.37 -11.56
C VAL A 131 8.84 -0.66 -10.40
N VAL A 132 9.13 -0.12 -9.22
CA VAL A 132 8.28 -0.28 -8.04
C VAL A 132 6.97 0.51 -8.21
N ARG A 133 5.84 -0.13 -7.87
CA ARG A 133 4.52 0.53 -7.83
C ARG A 133 4.49 1.56 -6.69
N VAL A 134 4.19 2.80 -7.05
CA VAL A 134 3.92 3.91 -6.12
C VAL A 134 2.41 4.18 -6.13
N TYR A 135 1.79 4.26 -4.96
CA TYR A 135 0.42 4.71 -4.77
C TYR A 135 0.40 6.16 -4.32
N ILE A 136 -0.31 7.03 -5.03
CA ILE A 136 -0.33 8.47 -4.75
C ILE A 136 -1.65 8.83 -4.08
N GLY A 137 -1.61 9.48 -2.92
CA GLY A 137 -2.84 9.90 -2.26
C GLY A 137 -2.63 10.51 -0.89
N SER A 138 -3.71 10.65 -0.15
CA SER A 138 -3.72 11.14 1.23
C SER A 138 -4.53 10.19 2.09
N PHE A 139 -3.83 9.24 2.72
CA PHE A 139 -4.42 8.09 3.40
C PHE A 139 -4.86 8.44 4.82
N TRP A 140 -5.89 9.28 4.92
CA TRP A 140 -6.49 9.75 6.17
C TRP A 140 -7.99 10.04 6.00
N SER A 141 -8.70 10.26 7.09
CA SER A 141 -10.14 10.54 7.08
C SER A 141 -10.49 12.02 6.99
N HIS A 142 -9.54 12.89 6.64
CA HIS A 142 -9.76 14.35 6.58
C HIS A 142 -10.05 14.79 5.13
N PRO A 143 -10.81 15.88 4.95
CA PRO A 143 -11.02 16.49 3.64
C PRO A 143 -9.69 16.81 2.92
N LEU A 144 -9.70 16.72 1.60
CA LEU A 144 -8.55 17.09 0.76
C LEU A 144 -8.30 18.60 0.85
N LEU A 145 -7.06 19.02 1.06
CA LEU A 145 -6.68 20.43 1.00
C LEU A 145 -6.75 20.97 -0.44
N ILE A 146 -6.20 20.21 -1.41
CA ILE A 146 -6.26 20.52 -2.84
C ILE A 146 -6.94 19.35 -3.56
N PRO A 147 -8.21 19.50 -3.99
CA PRO A 147 -9.01 18.39 -4.52
C PRO A 147 -8.78 18.10 -6.02
N ASP A 148 -7.93 18.86 -6.71
CA ASP A 148 -7.71 18.77 -8.17
C ASP A 148 -7.45 17.34 -8.68
N ASN A 149 -6.75 16.53 -7.88
CA ASN A 149 -6.38 15.15 -8.23
C ASN A 149 -7.19 14.09 -7.47
N ARG A 150 -8.35 14.44 -6.89
CA ARG A 150 -9.21 13.53 -6.10
C ARG A 150 -9.40 12.16 -6.75
N LYS A 151 -9.79 12.12 -8.03
CA LYS A 151 -10.03 10.86 -8.76
C LYS A 151 -8.80 9.97 -8.82
N LEU A 152 -7.61 10.57 -8.97
CA LEU A 152 -6.35 9.83 -8.95
C LEU A 152 -6.12 9.25 -7.56
N PHE A 153 -6.25 10.05 -6.50
CA PHE A 153 -6.02 9.61 -5.13
C PHE A 153 -6.94 8.45 -4.74
N GLU A 154 -8.22 8.54 -5.07
CA GLU A 154 -9.21 7.49 -4.80
C GLU A 154 -8.91 6.21 -5.59
N ALA A 155 -8.55 6.32 -6.87
CA ALA A 155 -8.19 5.17 -7.69
C ALA A 155 -6.94 4.44 -7.14
N GLU A 156 -5.92 5.20 -6.75
CA GLU A 156 -4.68 4.67 -6.18
C GLU A 156 -4.89 4.05 -4.79
N GLU A 157 -5.76 4.64 -3.97
CA GLU A 157 -6.17 4.08 -2.68
C GLU A 157 -6.90 2.75 -2.86
N GLN A 158 -7.86 2.68 -3.79
CA GLN A 158 -8.58 1.44 -4.10
C GLN A 158 -7.63 0.36 -4.63
N ASP A 159 -6.66 0.71 -5.47
CA ASP A 159 -5.65 -0.23 -5.95
C ASP A 159 -4.76 -0.76 -4.82
N LEU A 160 -4.35 0.10 -3.88
CA LEU A 160 -3.61 -0.33 -2.69
C LEU A 160 -4.47 -1.25 -1.81
N PHE A 161 -5.74 -0.91 -1.59
CA PHE A 161 -6.65 -1.71 -0.78
C PHE A 161 -6.92 -3.07 -1.41
N LYS A 162 -7.10 -3.16 -2.72
CA LYS A 162 -7.23 -4.45 -3.43
C LYS A 162 -5.96 -5.30 -3.28
N ASP A 163 -4.77 -4.70 -3.37
CA ASP A 163 -3.50 -5.39 -3.16
C ASP A 163 -3.42 -5.97 -1.73
N ILE A 164 -3.78 -5.18 -0.71
CA ILE A 164 -3.79 -5.62 0.70
C ILE A 164 -4.88 -6.68 0.95
N GLN A 165 -6.09 -6.49 0.43
CA GLN A 165 -7.20 -7.43 0.54
C GLN A 165 -6.85 -8.80 -0.05
N SER A 166 -5.98 -8.85 -1.06
CA SER A 166 -5.55 -10.10 -1.71
C SER A 166 -4.54 -10.92 -0.89
N LEU A 167 -3.97 -10.35 0.17
CA LEU A 167 -2.87 -10.99 0.90
C LEU A 167 -3.25 -12.35 1.50
N PRO A 168 -4.39 -12.54 2.19
CA PRO A 168 -4.74 -13.84 2.77
C PRO A 168 -4.89 -14.92 1.71
N ARG A 169 -5.55 -14.60 0.58
CA ARG A 169 -5.73 -15.50 -0.56
C ARG A 169 -4.38 -16.01 -1.10
N ASN A 170 -3.43 -15.12 -1.29
CA ASN A 170 -2.14 -15.43 -1.93
C ASN A 170 -1.06 -15.93 -0.95
N ALA A 171 -1.42 -16.22 0.30
CA ALA A 171 -0.44 -16.55 1.34
C ALA A 171 0.30 -17.86 1.08
N ALA A 172 -0.38 -18.88 0.56
CA ALA A 172 0.22 -20.17 0.25
C ALA A 172 1.28 -20.06 -0.87
N LEU A 173 0.94 -19.39 -1.98
CA LEU A 173 1.89 -19.13 -3.07
C LEU A 173 3.12 -18.34 -2.59
N ARG A 174 2.92 -17.32 -1.77
CA ARG A 174 4.03 -16.51 -1.25
C ARG A 174 4.94 -17.30 -0.32
N LYS A 175 4.39 -18.14 0.56
CA LYS A 175 5.17 -19.07 1.39
C LYS A 175 5.97 -20.07 0.56
N LEU A 176 5.37 -20.55 -0.54
CA LEU A 176 6.05 -21.45 -1.47
C LEU A 176 7.22 -20.75 -2.17
N ASN A 177 7.04 -19.51 -2.62
CA ASN A 177 8.10 -18.69 -3.21
C ASN A 177 9.25 -18.42 -2.21
N ASP A 178 8.93 -18.07 -0.96
CA ASP A 178 9.93 -17.86 0.09
C ASP A 178 10.70 -19.16 0.41
N LEU A 179 10.03 -20.32 0.37
CA LEU A 179 10.69 -21.62 0.51
C LEU A 179 11.67 -21.89 -0.64
N ILE A 180 11.30 -21.59 -1.89
CA ILE A 180 12.17 -21.72 -3.06
C ILE A 180 13.41 -20.83 -2.91
N LYS A 181 13.22 -19.54 -2.61
CA LYS A 181 14.32 -18.59 -2.38
C LYS A 181 15.28 -19.11 -1.29
N ARG A 182 14.74 -19.60 -0.18
CA ARG A 182 15.53 -20.14 0.93
C ARG A 182 16.27 -21.42 0.56
N ALA A 183 15.65 -22.33 -0.18
CA ALA A 183 16.27 -23.57 -0.62
C ALA A 183 17.47 -23.30 -1.54
N ARG A 184 17.35 -22.35 -2.48
CA ARG A 184 18.46 -21.90 -3.33
C ARG A 184 19.59 -21.31 -2.51
N LEU A 185 19.30 -20.39 -1.58
CA LEU A 185 20.31 -19.80 -0.71
C LEU A 185 21.03 -20.85 0.16
N ALA A 186 20.30 -21.82 0.71
CA ALA A 186 20.89 -22.93 1.46
C ALA A 186 21.82 -23.80 0.59
N LYS A 187 21.41 -24.07 -0.66
CA LYS A 187 22.21 -24.81 -1.64
C LYS A 187 23.52 -24.06 -1.97
N VAL A 188 23.44 -22.77 -2.27
CA VAL A 188 24.60 -21.90 -2.51
C VAL A 188 25.53 -21.88 -1.31
N HIS A 189 24.98 -21.73 -0.11
CA HIS A 189 25.77 -21.72 1.10
C HIS A 189 26.52 -23.05 1.31
N ALA A 190 25.89 -24.19 1.01
CA ALA A 190 26.53 -25.50 1.07
C ALA A 190 27.73 -25.62 0.11
N TYR A 191 27.60 -25.11 -1.12
CA TYR A 191 28.72 -25.06 -2.07
C TYR A 191 29.85 -24.17 -1.56
N ILE A 192 29.55 -22.99 -1.03
CA ILE A 192 30.56 -22.07 -0.47
C ILE A 192 31.35 -22.77 0.64
N ILE A 193 30.66 -23.33 1.63
CA ILE A 193 31.31 -23.98 2.77
C ILE A 193 32.13 -25.20 2.34
N SER A 194 31.61 -26.01 1.41
CA SER A 194 32.36 -27.15 0.90
C SER A 194 33.59 -26.76 0.08
N SER A 195 33.51 -25.70 -0.74
CA SER A 195 34.65 -25.21 -1.51
C SER A 195 35.75 -24.70 -0.60
N LEU A 196 35.39 -23.94 0.44
CA LEU A 196 36.34 -23.50 1.48
C LEU A 196 36.98 -24.70 2.18
N LYS A 197 36.19 -25.71 2.56
CA LYS A 197 36.70 -26.94 3.19
C LYS A 197 37.68 -27.69 2.28
N LYS A 198 37.38 -27.78 0.98
CA LYS A 198 38.20 -28.48 -0.01
C LYS A 198 39.57 -27.85 -0.21
N GLU A 199 39.68 -26.53 -0.07
CA GLU A 199 40.94 -25.79 -0.21
C GLU A 199 41.78 -25.69 1.07
N MET A 200 41.25 -26.14 2.21
CA MET A 200 41.98 -26.09 3.48
C MET A 200 43.08 -27.17 3.56
N PRO A 201 44.29 -26.82 4.02
CA PRO A 201 45.35 -27.79 4.23
C PRO A 201 45.09 -28.65 5.47
N ASN A 202 45.54 -29.91 5.44
CA ASN A 202 45.27 -30.86 6.52
C ASN A 202 46.04 -30.57 7.81
N VAL A 203 47.27 -30.04 7.72
CA VAL A 203 48.20 -29.99 8.86
C VAL A 203 48.74 -28.58 9.13
N PHE A 204 49.51 -27.99 8.21
CA PHE A 204 50.17 -26.69 8.41
C PHE A 204 49.59 -25.58 7.52
N GLY A 205 49.78 -24.31 7.90
CA GLY A 205 49.39 -23.15 7.08
C GLY A 205 47.90 -22.78 7.10
N LYS A 206 47.10 -23.37 7.99
CA LYS A 206 45.63 -23.20 8.05
C LYS A 206 45.20 -21.73 8.20
N GLU A 207 45.82 -20.98 9.10
CA GLU A 207 45.48 -19.57 9.33
C GLU A 207 45.81 -18.67 8.13
N SER A 208 46.96 -18.88 7.49
CA SER A 208 47.33 -18.14 6.29
C SER A 208 46.37 -18.43 5.15
N LYS A 209 46.08 -19.72 4.91
CA LYS A 209 45.15 -20.13 3.85
C LYS A 209 43.72 -19.65 4.12
N LYS A 210 43.26 -19.66 5.37
CA LYS A 210 41.96 -19.08 5.74
C LYS A 210 41.88 -17.60 5.36
N LYS A 211 42.88 -16.79 5.72
CA LYS A 211 42.92 -15.36 5.37
C LYS A 211 42.90 -15.15 3.86
N GLU A 212 43.68 -15.93 3.12
CA GLU A 212 43.69 -15.92 1.65
C GLU A 212 42.31 -16.23 1.06
N LEU A 213 41.67 -17.32 1.50
CA LEU A 213 40.34 -17.74 1.04
C LEU A 213 39.25 -16.71 1.34
N VAL A 214 39.29 -16.07 2.51
CA VAL A 214 38.33 -15.02 2.88
C VAL A 214 38.53 -13.78 1.99
N ASN A 215 39.77 -13.37 1.75
CA ASN A 215 40.07 -12.22 0.90
C ASN A 215 39.67 -12.47 -0.56
N ASN A 216 39.86 -13.69 -1.06
CA ASN A 216 39.54 -14.09 -2.44
C ASN A 216 38.15 -14.73 -2.59
N LEU A 217 37.24 -14.52 -1.63
CA LEU A 217 35.91 -15.15 -1.64
C LEU A 217 35.09 -14.81 -2.89
N GLY A 218 35.32 -13.63 -3.50
CA GLY A 218 34.66 -13.23 -4.74
C GLY A 218 35.00 -14.14 -5.94
N GLU A 219 36.26 -14.60 -6.03
CA GLU A 219 36.68 -15.55 -7.07
C GLU A 219 36.06 -16.92 -6.84
N ILE A 220 35.93 -17.33 -5.57
CA ILE A 220 35.24 -18.56 -5.19
C ILE A 220 33.77 -18.51 -5.61
N TYR A 221 33.11 -17.35 -5.43
CA TYR A 221 31.72 -17.17 -5.89
C TYR A 221 31.62 -17.30 -7.40
N ALA A 222 32.47 -16.58 -8.16
CA ALA A 222 32.48 -16.65 -9.62
C ALA A 222 32.82 -18.05 -10.18
N LYS A 223 33.58 -18.85 -9.42
CA LYS A 223 33.84 -20.25 -9.73
C LYS A 223 32.59 -21.12 -9.52
N ILE A 224 31.96 -21.02 -8.35
CA ILE A 224 30.72 -21.76 -8.01
C ILE A 224 29.61 -21.40 -8.99
N GLU A 225 29.47 -20.11 -9.34
CA GLU A 225 28.50 -19.59 -10.31
C GLU A 225 28.59 -20.32 -11.64
N ARG A 226 29.82 -20.42 -12.20
CA ARG A 226 30.08 -21.08 -13.49
C ARG A 226 29.97 -22.60 -13.41
N GLU A 227 30.53 -23.22 -12.37
CA GLU A 227 30.57 -24.69 -12.25
C GLU A 227 29.17 -25.28 -12.01
N HIS A 228 28.32 -24.57 -11.27
CA HIS A 228 26.99 -25.06 -10.88
C HIS A 228 25.83 -24.35 -11.58
N GLN A 229 26.10 -23.42 -12.50
CA GLN A 229 25.09 -22.66 -13.26
C GLN A 229 24.09 -21.94 -12.35
N ILE A 230 24.60 -21.30 -11.31
CA ILE A 230 23.80 -20.57 -10.32
C ILE A 230 23.77 -19.10 -10.70
N SER A 231 22.66 -18.40 -10.48
CA SER A 231 22.60 -16.96 -10.70
C SER A 231 23.39 -16.20 -9.62
N ALA A 232 24.13 -15.16 -9.99
CA ALA A 232 24.78 -14.25 -9.04
C ALA A 232 23.82 -13.68 -7.97
N GLY A 233 22.51 -13.56 -8.28
CA GLY A 233 21.49 -13.09 -7.33
C GLY A 233 21.20 -14.05 -6.17
N ASP A 234 21.50 -15.34 -6.32
CA ASP A 234 21.28 -16.34 -5.27
C ASP A 234 22.41 -16.34 -4.20
N PHE A 235 23.50 -15.60 -4.45
CA PHE A 235 24.63 -15.52 -3.53
C PHE A 235 24.38 -14.52 -2.39
N PRO A 236 24.80 -14.86 -1.15
CA PRO A 236 24.78 -13.91 -0.04
C PRO A 236 25.73 -12.74 -0.29
N SER A 237 25.56 -11.66 0.49
CA SER A 237 26.48 -10.51 0.46
C SER A 237 27.93 -10.95 0.72
N LEU A 238 28.82 -10.64 -0.22
CA LEU A 238 30.23 -10.99 -0.15
C LEU A 238 30.88 -10.45 1.14
N ARG A 239 30.68 -9.16 1.43
CA ARG A 239 31.27 -8.51 2.61
C ARG A 239 30.77 -9.13 3.91
N LYS A 240 29.46 -9.35 4.03
CA LYS A 240 28.82 -9.97 5.21
C LYS A 240 29.37 -11.38 5.43
N MET A 241 29.55 -12.15 4.35
CA MET A 241 30.14 -13.48 4.43
C MET A 241 31.62 -13.45 4.82
N GLN A 242 32.41 -12.51 4.29
CA GLN A 242 33.81 -12.33 4.69
C GLN A 242 33.93 -12.06 6.19
N GLU A 243 33.15 -11.12 6.72
CA GLU A 243 33.11 -10.78 8.14
C GLU A 243 32.73 -11.99 9.01
N LEU A 244 31.65 -12.70 8.66
CA LEU A 244 31.19 -13.87 9.41
C LEU A 244 32.25 -14.99 9.41
N LEU A 245 32.87 -15.26 8.26
CA LEU A 245 33.87 -16.32 8.10
C LEU A 245 35.17 -16.07 8.88
N GLN A 246 35.53 -14.81 9.17
CA GLN A 246 36.72 -14.50 9.97
C GLN A 246 36.70 -15.18 11.35
N THR A 247 35.52 -15.32 11.96
CA THR A 247 35.35 -15.90 13.30
C THR A 247 35.19 -17.43 13.29
N GLN A 248 35.08 -18.06 12.12
CA GLN A 248 34.81 -19.49 11.99
C GLN A 248 36.09 -20.32 11.88
N ASP A 249 36.03 -21.56 12.36
CA ASP A 249 37.10 -22.55 12.19
C ASP A 249 36.82 -23.43 10.97
N PHE A 250 37.54 -23.19 9.88
CA PHE A 250 37.32 -23.89 8.61
C PHE A 250 37.67 -25.38 8.67
N SER A 251 38.47 -25.81 9.66
CA SER A 251 38.80 -27.23 9.82
C SER A 251 37.56 -28.05 10.21
N LYS A 252 36.58 -27.42 10.88
CA LYS A 252 35.30 -28.02 11.31
C LYS A 252 34.23 -28.04 10.23
N PHE A 253 34.46 -27.40 9.09
CA PHE A 253 33.50 -27.43 7.99
C PHE A 253 33.33 -28.85 7.44
N GLN A 254 32.10 -29.15 7.05
CA GLN A 254 31.74 -30.44 6.46
C GLN A 254 32.02 -30.41 4.95
N ALA A 255 32.46 -31.55 4.42
CA ALA A 255 32.51 -31.76 2.98
C ALA A 255 31.10 -31.83 2.39
N LEU A 256 30.97 -31.54 1.10
CA LEU A 256 29.71 -31.66 0.38
C LEU A 256 29.14 -33.08 0.51
N LYS A 257 27.83 -33.16 0.73
CA LYS A 257 27.08 -34.42 0.75
C LYS A 257 26.15 -34.44 -0.47
N PRO A 258 26.53 -35.07 -1.59
CA PRO A 258 25.76 -35.04 -2.82
C PRO A 258 24.28 -35.42 -2.63
N LYS A 259 24.02 -36.48 -1.86
CA LYS A 259 22.65 -36.94 -1.55
C LYS A 259 21.74 -35.86 -0.96
N LEU A 260 22.28 -34.95 -0.14
CA LEU A 260 21.50 -33.85 0.44
C LEU A 260 21.19 -32.76 -0.59
N LEU A 261 22.11 -32.51 -1.53
CA LEU A 261 21.85 -31.60 -2.65
C LEU A 261 20.82 -32.19 -3.60
N ASP A 262 20.97 -33.48 -3.96
CA ASP A 262 20.03 -34.18 -4.84
C ASP A 262 18.59 -34.10 -4.28
N THR A 263 18.44 -34.21 -2.95
CA THR A 263 17.13 -34.05 -2.28
C THR A 263 16.54 -32.65 -2.46
N VAL A 264 17.37 -31.60 -2.37
CA VAL A 264 16.93 -30.21 -2.56
C VAL A 264 16.62 -29.92 -4.02
N ASP A 265 17.42 -30.45 -4.94
CA ASP A 265 17.22 -30.28 -6.38
C ASP A 265 15.96 -31.01 -6.86
N ASP A 266 15.71 -32.23 -6.37
CA ASP A 266 14.47 -32.98 -6.64
C ASP A 266 13.24 -32.25 -6.09
N MET A 267 13.31 -31.74 -4.86
CA MET A 267 12.24 -30.93 -4.29
C MET A 267 11.94 -29.70 -5.16
N LEU A 268 12.98 -28.95 -5.58
CA LEU A 268 12.82 -27.77 -6.42
C LEU A 268 12.26 -28.07 -7.81
N ALA A 269 12.65 -29.21 -8.41
CA ALA A 269 12.23 -29.60 -9.75
C ALA A 269 10.82 -30.22 -9.77
N ASN A 270 10.53 -31.12 -8.83
CA ASN A 270 9.35 -32.00 -8.89
C ASN A 270 8.31 -31.66 -7.82
N ASP A 271 8.71 -31.49 -6.56
CA ASP A 271 7.76 -31.24 -5.46
C ASP A 271 7.11 -29.86 -5.56
N ILE A 272 7.91 -28.82 -5.81
CA ILE A 272 7.43 -27.45 -5.97
C ILE A 272 6.44 -27.35 -7.14
N ALA A 273 6.72 -28.00 -8.26
CA ALA A 273 5.83 -27.98 -9.43
C ALA A 273 4.45 -28.59 -9.10
N ARG A 274 4.44 -29.71 -8.36
CA ARG A 274 3.18 -30.33 -7.89
C ARG A 274 2.43 -29.43 -6.91
N LEU A 275 3.15 -28.85 -5.93
CA LEU A 275 2.56 -27.93 -4.96
C LEU A 275 1.97 -26.69 -5.61
N MET A 276 2.62 -26.12 -6.64
CA MET A 276 2.09 -24.96 -7.39
C MET A 276 0.72 -25.25 -8.01
N VAL A 277 0.52 -26.47 -8.56
CA VAL A 277 -0.78 -26.87 -9.12
C VAL A 277 -1.83 -27.00 -8.03
N MET A 278 -1.48 -27.67 -6.92
CA MET A 278 -2.40 -27.87 -5.79
C MET A 278 -2.83 -26.54 -5.16
N VAL A 279 -1.88 -25.64 -4.92
CA VAL A 279 -2.16 -24.33 -4.32
C VAL A 279 -3.10 -23.52 -5.20
N ARG A 280 -2.88 -23.50 -6.53
CA ARG A 280 -3.78 -22.80 -7.46
C ARG A 280 -5.21 -23.38 -7.48
N GLN A 281 -5.33 -24.70 -7.34
CA GLN A 281 -6.64 -25.36 -7.24
C GLN A 281 -7.33 -25.04 -5.91
N GLU A 282 -6.58 -25.01 -4.81
CA GLU A 282 -7.11 -24.61 -3.49
C GLU A 282 -7.59 -23.14 -3.51
N GLU A 283 -6.79 -22.23 -4.08
CA GLU A 283 -7.12 -20.80 -4.22
C GLU A 283 -8.33 -20.51 -5.13
N SER A 284 -8.71 -21.44 -6.01
CA SER A 284 -9.91 -21.31 -6.85
C SER A 284 -11.17 -21.86 -6.18
N LEU A 285 -11.02 -22.81 -5.26
CA LEU A 285 -12.10 -23.43 -4.50
C LEU A 285 -12.44 -22.71 -3.20
N MET A 286 -11.48 -21.98 -2.63
CA MET A 286 -11.72 -21.21 -1.41
C MET A 286 -12.64 -20.00 -1.68
N PRO A 287 -13.66 -19.74 -0.84
CA PRO A 287 -14.41 -18.48 -0.89
C PRO A 287 -13.43 -17.32 -0.67
N SER A 288 -13.75 -16.12 -1.16
CA SER A 288 -12.84 -14.96 -1.08
C SER A 288 -12.42 -14.67 0.37
N GLN A 289 -11.29 -15.25 0.79
CA GLN A 289 -10.54 -14.83 1.97
C GLN A 289 -9.86 -13.53 1.61
N ALA A 290 -10.67 -12.47 1.59
CA ALA A 290 -10.24 -11.10 1.52
C ALA A 290 -10.26 -10.49 2.91
N VAL A 291 -9.43 -9.48 3.13
CA VAL A 291 -9.53 -8.63 4.33
C VAL A 291 -10.92 -7.96 4.32
N LYS A 292 -11.65 -8.08 5.43
CA LYS A 292 -12.99 -7.51 5.62
C LYS A 292 -12.96 -6.45 6.73
N GLY A 293 -13.95 -5.56 6.75
CA GLY A 293 -14.08 -4.54 7.79
C GLY A 293 -13.20 -3.31 7.60
N GLY A 294 -13.47 -2.27 8.37
CA GLY A 294 -12.69 -1.04 8.37
C GLY A 294 -12.75 -0.30 7.02
N ALA A 295 -11.62 0.22 6.56
CA ALA A 295 -11.53 0.94 5.28
C ALA A 295 -11.82 0.06 4.04
N PHE A 296 -11.87 -1.26 4.21
CA PHE A 296 -12.00 -2.24 3.12
C PHE A 296 -13.46 -2.52 2.70
N ASP A 297 -14.44 -2.30 3.57
CA ASP A 297 -15.86 -2.59 3.30
C ASP A 297 -16.55 -1.48 2.45
N GLY A 298 -15.86 -0.35 2.25
CA GLY A 298 -16.39 0.85 1.61
C GLY A 298 -15.95 1.07 0.15
N THR A 299 -15.19 0.17 -0.48
CA THR A 299 -14.61 0.45 -1.81
C THR A 299 -15.63 0.51 -2.95
N MET A 300 -16.91 0.20 -2.71
CA MET A 300 -18.00 0.44 -3.67
C MET A 300 -19.06 1.46 -3.19
N ASN A 301 -19.23 1.69 -1.89
CA ASN A 301 -20.31 2.56 -1.34
C ASN A 301 -19.91 3.32 -0.04
N GLY A 302 -18.63 3.31 0.33
CA GLY A 302 -18.11 4.10 1.45
C GLY A 302 -17.75 5.52 1.02
N PRO A 303 -17.24 6.35 1.93
CA PRO A 303 -16.83 7.73 1.68
C PRO A 303 -15.65 7.90 0.70
N PHE A 304 -15.29 6.84 -0.04
CA PHE A 304 -14.21 6.80 -1.03
C PHE A 304 -14.57 5.88 -2.23
N GLY A 305 -15.87 5.60 -2.42
CA GLY A 305 -16.38 4.79 -3.52
C GLY A 305 -16.30 5.50 -4.87
N HIS A 306 -16.40 4.73 -5.96
CA HIS A 306 -16.44 5.27 -7.32
C HIS A 306 -17.59 6.30 -7.45
N GLY A 307 -17.27 7.58 -7.68
CA GLY A 307 -18.25 8.68 -7.73
C GLY A 307 -18.44 9.45 -6.41
N TYR A 308 -17.57 9.24 -5.41
CA TYR A 308 -17.51 10.10 -4.23
C TYR A 308 -17.14 11.53 -4.62
N GLY A 309 -17.86 12.53 -4.09
CA GLY A 309 -17.67 13.92 -4.51
C GLY A 309 -18.26 14.27 -5.89
N GLU A 310 -18.94 13.34 -6.57
CA GLU A 310 -19.55 13.55 -7.90
C GLU A 310 -21.08 13.41 -7.85
N GLY A 311 -21.76 14.03 -8.81
CA GLY A 311 -23.22 14.03 -8.89
C GLY A 311 -23.86 14.54 -7.60
N ALA A 312 -24.73 13.74 -6.97
CA ALA A 312 -25.35 14.12 -5.71
C ALA A 312 -24.42 13.99 -4.47
N GLY A 313 -23.17 13.56 -4.66
CA GLY A 313 -22.11 13.65 -3.66
C GLY A 313 -21.23 14.90 -3.81
N GLU A 314 -21.51 15.80 -4.76
CA GLU A 314 -20.73 17.03 -4.94
C GLU A 314 -20.74 17.87 -3.66
N GLY A 315 -19.56 18.32 -3.23
CA GLY A 315 -19.41 19.10 -2.00
C GLY A 315 -19.71 18.34 -0.70
N ILE A 316 -19.66 17.00 -0.71
CA ILE A 316 -19.80 16.18 0.50
C ILE A 316 -18.76 16.49 1.59
N ASP A 317 -17.57 16.99 1.20
CA ASP A 317 -16.51 17.41 2.12
C ASP A 317 -16.43 18.95 2.26
N ASP A 318 -17.27 19.70 1.54
CA ASP A 318 -17.27 21.16 1.61
C ASP A 318 -17.98 21.60 2.90
N ILE A 319 -17.38 22.57 3.60
CA ILE A 319 -17.98 23.17 4.80
C ILE A 319 -19.24 23.97 4.42
N GLU A 320 -19.23 24.59 3.25
CA GLU A 320 -20.32 25.37 2.71
C GLU A 320 -21.27 24.51 1.87
N TRP A 321 -22.53 24.94 1.78
CA TRP A 321 -23.54 24.24 0.96
C TRP A 321 -23.19 24.37 -0.53
N VAL A 322 -22.89 23.24 -1.18
CA VAL A 322 -22.40 23.19 -2.57
C VAL A 322 -23.29 23.94 -3.57
N VAL A 323 -24.62 23.86 -3.37
CA VAL A 323 -25.63 24.51 -4.21
C VAL A 323 -25.54 26.04 -4.11
N GLY A 324 -25.00 26.56 -3.00
CA GLY A 324 -24.78 27.99 -2.77
C GLY A 324 -23.94 28.66 -3.85
N LYS A 325 -23.07 27.91 -4.53
CA LYS A 325 -22.23 28.42 -5.65
C LYS A 325 -23.10 28.85 -6.85
N ASP A 326 -24.12 28.06 -7.17
CA ASP A 326 -25.01 28.26 -8.32
C ASP A 326 -26.35 28.93 -7.92
N LYS A 327 -26.63 29.10 -6.62
CA LYS A 327 -27.87 29.68 -6.09
C LYS A 327 -28.26 31.02 -6.74
N PRO A 328 -27.36 31.99 -6.97
CA PRO A 328 -27.75 33.25 -7.60
C PRO A 328 -28.43 33.08 -8.98
N THR A 329 -27.96 32.13 -9.78
CA THR A 329 -28.56 31.81 -11.08
C THR A 329 -29.92 31.15 -10.93
N TYR A 330 -30.09 30.29 -9.93
CA TYR A 330 -31.37 29.65 -9.65
C TYR A 330 -32.40 30.62 -9.07
N ASP A 331 -31.96 31.57 -8.24
CA ASP A 331 -32.80 32.62 -7.67
C ASP A 331 -33.39 33.51 -8.78
N GLU A 332 -32.59 33.87 -9.80
CA GLU A 332 -33.10 34.61 -10.97
C GLU A 332 -34.29 33.91 -11.62
N ILE A 333 -34.19 32.60 -11.83
CA ILE A 333 -35.29 31.80 -12.39
C ILE A 333 -36.45 31.73 -11.40
N PHE A 334 -36.18 31.48 -10.12
CA PHE A 334 -37.19 31.38 -9.07
C PHE A 334 -38.10 32.61 -9.02
N TYR A 335 -37.53 33.81 -9.04
CA TYR A 335 -38.30 35.05 -8.99
C TYR A 335 -39.13 35.29 -10.26
N THR A 336 -38.70 34.83 -11.43
CA THR A 336 -39.53 34.92 -12.66
C THR A 336 -40.80 34.06 -12.57
N LEU A 337 -40.82 33.03 -11.72
CA LEU A 337 -41.98 32.19 -11.49
C LEU A 337 -43.02 32.80 -10.54
N SER A 338 -42.79 34.05 -10.10
CA SER A 338 -43.69 34.83 -9.25
C SER A 338 -44.06 34.11 -7.94
N PRO A 339 -43.08 33.88 -7.04
CA PRO A 339 -43.32 33.26 -5.74
C PRO A 339 -44.29 34.10 -4.90
N VAL A 340 -45.14 33.43 -4.12
CA VAL A 340 -46.06 34.05 -3.17
C VAL A 340 -45.56 33.72 -1.77
N ASN A 341 -45.30 34.75 -0.95
CA ASN A 341 -44.70 34.60 0.39
C ASN A 341 -43.37 33.82 0.38
N GLY A 342 -42.54 34.04 -0.66
CA GLY A 342 -41.24 33.37 -0.78
C GLY A 342 -41.31 31.90 -1.21
N LYS A 343 -42.48 31.40 -1.64
CA LYS A 343 -42.64 30.02 -2.12
C LYS A 343 -43.34 29.96 -3.48
N ILE A 344 -42.96 29.00 -4.32
CA ILE A 344 -43.66 28.67 -5.57
C ILE A 344 -44.52 27.42 -5.40
N THR A 345 -45.64 27.37 -6.11
CA THR A 345 -46.50 26.19 -6.12
C THR A 345 -45.87 25.05 -6.89
N GLY A 346 -46.19 23.80 -6.53
CA GLY A 346 -45.75 22.63 -7.30
C GLY A 346 -46.17 22.65 -8.76
N ALA A 347 -47.27 23.33 -9.11
CA ALA A 347 -47.66 23.54 -10.51
C ALA A 347 -46.68 24.44 -11.28
N ASN A 348 -46.22 25.53 -10.66
CA ASN A 348 -45.24 26.45 -11.27
C ASN A 348 -43.85 25.82 -11.34
N ALA A 349 -43.41 25.19 -10.26
CA ALA A 349 -42.14 24.46 -10.23
C ALA A 349 -42.09 23.35 -11.27
N LYS A 350 -43.16 22.53 -11.38
CA LYS A 350 -43.25 21.46 -12.39
C LYS A 350 -43.15 22.00 -13.82
N LYS A 351 -43.78 23.14 -14.12
CA LYS A 351 -43.69 23.77 -15.46
C LYS A 351 -42.24 24.11 -15.80
N GLU A 352 -41.47 24.59 -14.83
CA GLU A 352 -40.05 24.89 -15.03
C GLU A 352 -39.22 23.60 -15.17
N MET A 353 -39.37 22.67 -14.24
CA MET A 353 -38.61 21.42 -14.22
C MET A 353 -38.77 20.59 -15.51
N VAL A 354 -39.95 20.58 -16.14
CA VAL A 354 -40.20 19.86 -17.39
C VAL A 354 -39.36 20.40 -18.57
N LYS A 355 -38.91 21.66 -18.53
CA LYS A 355 -38.04 22.23 -19.57
C LYS A 355 -36.68 21.55 -19.66
N SER A 356 -36.24 20.88 -18.60
CA SER A 356 -35.01 20.06 -18.58
C SER A 356 -35.06 18.84 -19.52
N LYS A 357 -36.26 18.47 -20.01
CA LYS A 357 -36.52 17.29 -20.86
C LYS A 357 -36.20 15.95 -20.18
N LEU A 358 -36.08 15.92 -18.85
CA LEU A 358 -35.96 14.68 -18.10
C LEU A 358 -37.31 13.92 -18.04
N PRO A 359 -37.30 12.58 -17.94
CA PRO A 359 -38.52 11.80 -17.77
C PRO A 359 -39.33 12.23 -16.53
N ASN A 360 -40.66 12.21 -16.61
CA ASN A 360 -41.54 12.58 -15.49
C ASN A 360 -41.29 11.75 -14.22
N THR A 361 -40.87 10.49 -14.36
CA THR A 361 -40.48 9.62 -13.24
C THR A 361 -39.26 10.16 -12.50
N VAL A 362 -38.28 10.68 -13.23
CA VAL A 362 -37.07 11.31 -12.69
C VAL A 362 -37.41 12.64 -12.02
N LEU A 363 -38.21 13.49 -12.69
CA LEU A 363 -38.64 14.77 -12.13
C LEU A 363 -39.45 14.60 -10.84
N GLY A 364 -40.30 13.57 -10.75
CA GLY A 364 -41.01 13.22 -9.53
C GLY A 364 -40.08 12.80 -8.39
N LYS A 365 -38.98 12.10 -8.69
CA LYS A 365 -37.94 11.77 -7.70
C LYS A 365 -37.20 13.03 -7.22
N ILE A 366 -36.83 13.92 -8.15
CA ILE A 366 -36.19 15.21 -7.80
C ILE A 366 -37.10 16.05 -6.91
N TRP A 367 -38.38 16.18 -7.25
CA TRP A 367 -39.35 16.89 -6.43
C TRP A 367 -39.38 16.36 -4.99
N LYS A 368 -39.49 15.03 -4.83
CA LYS A 368 -39.54 14.40 -3.51
C LYS A 368 -38.26 14.63 -2.69
N LEU A 369 -37.11 14.78 -3.34
CA LEU A 369 -35.84 15.07 -2.68
C LEU A 369 -35.70 16.56 -2.35
N ALA A 370 -36.22 17.46 -3.19
CA ALA A 370 -36.09 18.90 -3.03
C ALA A 370 -37.11 19.51 -2.07
N ASP A 371 -38.33 18.97 -1.98
CA ASP A 371 -39.38 19.35 -1.03
C ASP A 371 -39.06 18.75 0.36
N VAL A 372 -38.13 19.40 1.07
CA VAL A 372 -37.52 18.90 2.31
C VAL A 372 -38.51 18.99 3.48
N ASP A 373 -39.27 20.08 3.54
CA ASP A 373 -40.30 20.28 4.58
C ASP A 373 -41.65 19.62 4.25
N LYS A 374 -41.81 19.12 3.01
CA LYS A 374 -42.96 18.34 2.53
C LYS A 374 -44.26 19.12 2.55
N ASP A 375 -44.20 20.42 2.35
CA ASP A 375 -45.38 21.28 2.32
C ASP A 375 -46.03 21.39 0.93
N GLY A 376 -45.43 20.77 -0.09
CA GLY A 376 -45.94 20.75 -1.46
C GLY A 376 -45.67 22.03 -2.25
N LEU A 377 -44.87 22.93 -1.69
CA LEU A 377 -44.35 24.15 -2.30
C LEU A 377 -42.81 24.05 -2.34
N LEU A 378 -42.14 24.99 -3.01
CA LEU A 378 -40.69 25.13 -2.89
C LEU A 378 -40.35 26.57 -2.54
N ASP A 379 -39.54 26.77 -1.52
CA ASP A 379 -38.83 28.04 -1.32
C ASP A 379 -37.61 28.16 -2.26
N ASP A 380 -36.87 29.27 -2.13
CA ASP A 380 -35.73 29.58 -2.98
C ASP A 380 -34.57 28.57 -2.81
N GLU A 381 -34.33 28.07 -1.59
CA GLU A 381 -33.29 27.06 -1.36
C GLU A 381 -33.72 25.68 -1.88
N GLU A 382 -34.97 25.28 -1.71
CA GLU A 382 -35.50 24.03 -2.27
C GLU A 382 -35.55 24.06 -3.79
N PHE A 383 -35.87 25.21 -4.38
CA PHE A 383 -35.82 25.38 -5.83
C PHE A 383 -34.38 25.32 -6.36
N ALA A 384 -33.42 25.93 -5.66
CA ALA A 384 -32.01 25.81 -5.98
C ALA A 384 -31.54 24.35 -5.91
N LEU A 385 -31.94 23.61 -4.86
CA LEU A 385 -31.66 22.19 -4.72
C LEU A 385 -32.27 21.36 -5.87
N ALA A 386 -33.51 21.66 -6.27
CA ALA A 386 -34.16 20.98 -7.38
C ALA A 386 -33.40 21.17 -8.70
N ASN A 387 -32.93 22.39 -8.99
CA ASN A 387 -32.16 22.68 -10.19
C ASN A 387 -30.77 22.04 -10.17
N HIS A 388 -30.10 22.02 -9.00
CA HIS A 388 -28.85 21.29 -8.83
C HIS A 388 -29.01 19.79 -9.10
N LEU A 389 -30.05 19.15 -8.57
CA LEU A 389 -30.33 17.72 -8.85
C LEU A 389 -30.68 17.45 -10.32
N ILE A 390 -31.32 18.41 -11.01
CA ILE A 390 -31.54 18.34 -12.46
C ILE A 390 -30.20 18.38 -13.21
N LYS A 391 -29.30 19.31 -12.85
CA LYS A 391 -27.95 19.43 -13.42
C LYS A 391 -27.17 18.12 -13.24
N VAL A 392 -27.14 17.59 -12.03
CA VAL A 392 -26.53 16.29 -11.68
C VAL A 392 -27.03 15.17 -12.61
N LYS A 393 -28.35 15.10 -12.85
CA LYS A 393 -28.91 14.05 -13.72
C LYS A 393 -28.61 14.27 -15.21
N LEU A 394 -28.54 15.53 -15.67
CA LEU A 394 -28.18 15.88 -17.04
C LEU A 394 -26.71 15.60 -17.35
N GLU A 395 -25.83 15.69 -16.35
CA GLU A 395 -24.42 15.31 -16.44
C GLU A 395 -24.19 13.78 -16.46
N GLY A 396 -25.26 12.99 -16.32
CA GLY A 396 -25.24 11.54 -16.45
C GLY A 396 -25.16 10.78 -15.12
N HIS A 397 -25.20 11.48 -13.99
CA HIS A 397 -25.15 10.85 -12.67
C HIS A 397 -26.53 10.33 -12.23
N GLU A 398 -26.54 9.31 -11.36
CA GLU A 398 -27.77 8.82 -10.75
C GLU A 398 -28.20 9.66 -9.55
N LEU A 399 -29.52 9.79 -9.37
CA LEU A 399 -30.09 10.51 -8.22
C LEU A 399 -30.03 9.64 -6.95
N PRO A 400 -29.76 10.22 -5.78
CA PRO A 400 -29.66 9.47 -4.54
C PRO A 400 -31.05 8.93 -4.13
N THR A 401 -31.09 7.88 -3.32
CA THR A 401 -32.36 7.33 -2.81
C THR A 401 -32.98 8.25 -1.76
N ASP A 402 -32.15 8.81 -0.89
CA ASP A 402 -32.48 9.77 0.15
C ASP A 402 -31.56 10.99 0.03
N LEU A 403 -32.03 12.18 0.43
CA LEU A 403 -31.25 13.41 0.31
C LEU A 403 -30.05 13.37 1.29
N PRO A 404 -28.79 13.44 0.80
CA PRO A 404 -27.61 13.47 1.66
C PRO A 404 -27.59 14.71 2.58
N PRO A 405 -27.06 14.61 3.82
CA PRO A 405 -27.05 15.72 4.77
C PRO A 405 -26.39 17.01 4.27
N HIS A 406 -25.31 16.89 3.50
CA HIS A 406 -24.58 18.04 2.95
C HIS A 406 -25.39 18.80 1.90
N LEU A 407 -26.34 18.15 1.21
CA LEU A 407 -27.25 18.79 0.25
C LEU A 407 -28.49 19.41 0.90
N ILE A 408 -28.75 19.16 2.18
CA ILE A 408 -29.88 19.78 2.89
C ILE A 408 -29.64 21.30 2.95
N PRO A 409 -30.63 22.12 2.51
CA PRO A 409 -30.57 23.57 2.62
C PRO A 409 -30.19 24.03 4.03
N PRO A 410 -29.27 24.99 4.19
CA PRO A 410 -28.81 25.45 5.50
C PRO A 410 -29.95 25.82 6.44
N SER A 411 -31.02 26.47 5.95
CA SER A 411 -32.17 26.85 6.77
C SER A 411 -32.99 25.67 7.29
N LYS A 412 -32.87 24.49 6.66
CA LYS A 412 -33.64 23.26 6.97
C LYS A 412 -32.81 22.19 7.68
N ARG A 413 -31.54 22.46 7.98
CA ARG A 413 -30.70 21.57 8.80
C ARG A 413 -31.22 21.60 10.24
N ARG A 414 -31.53 20.44 10.80
CA ARG A 414 -31.88 20.36 12.23
C ARG A 414 -30.62 20.76 13.02
N LEU A 415 -30.75 21.73 13.91
CA LEU A 415 -29.74 22.03 14.92
C LEU A 415 -29.68 20.82 15.87
N GLU A 416 -28.60 20.04 15.79
CA GLU A 416 -28.22 19.09 16.84
C GLU A 416 -27.47 19.80 17.97
#